data_AF-A0A7T1MDX4-F1
#
_entry.id   AF-A0A7T1MDX4-F1
#
_cell.length_a   1.000
_cell.length_b   1.000
_cell.length_c   1.000
_cell.angle_alpha   90.00
_cell.angle_beta   90.00
_cell.angle_gamma   90.00
#
_symmetry.space_group_name_H-M   'P 1'
#
loop_
_entity.id
_entity.type
_entity.pdbx_description
1 polymer ?
#
loop_
_entity_poly.entity_id
_entity_poly.type
_entity_poly.pdbx_seq_one_letter_code
_entity_poly.pdbx_strand_id
1 'polypeptide(L)'
;MTWTRRHLLLVAASSAVAGTVPWRAQARPSAGESSGLPVTPLQLLAAPVFNDQVLFALGGASSQTAEVGEVLRIAQVIRARSGNPSDPPTAAFDALVEAFGSAGDRLEQLAEQASAHPVTARHRWFRAATCAAQQLFFVLGSGDGAREEALFASAQRRWLQAIRLLEPRVERFVVASRFGELPVTFFPAPGGSGARPTVLISEGSDGQNVETMQFGVTAALARGYNVVLFEGPGQMSLLFQRQIPFTPDCRAA
;
A
#
# COMPACT_ATOMS: atom_id res chain seq x y z
N MET A 1 -32.60 -17.30 1.24
CA MET A 1 -32.30 -16.59 2.51
C MET A 1 -30.85 -16.16 2.47
N THR A 2 -30.67 -14.87 2.24
CA THR A 2 -29.41 -14.15 2.04
C THR A 2 -28.70 -13.95 3.37
N TRP A 3 -27.45 -14.43 3.48
CA TRP A 3 -26.60 -14.17 4.64
C TRP A 3 -25.73 -12.94 4.37
N THR A 4 -25.99 -11.87 5.10
CA THR A 4 -25.20 -10.63 5.11
C THR A 4 -23.99 -10.80 6.02
N ARG A 5 -22.79 -10.49 5.49
CA ARG A 5 -21.52 -10.42 6.23
C ARG A 5 -21.55 -9.26 7.22
N ARG A 6 -22.08 -9.48 8.41
CA ARG A 6 -21.82 -8.66 9.59
C ARG A 6 -21.51 -9.60 10.74
N HIS A 7 -20.41 -9.30 11.43
CA HIS A 7 -19.90 -9.95 12.64
C HIS A 7 -19.06 -11.22 12.40
N LEU A 8 -17.76 -11.11 12.66
CA LEU A 8 -16.99 -12.06 13.49
C LEU A 8 -15.55 -11.56 13.65
N LEU A 9 -15.27 -10.97 14.81
CA LEU A 9 -13.94 -10.81 15.38
C LEU A 9 -14.01 -11.16 16.87
N LEU A 10 -12.91 -11.76 17.36
CA LEU A 10 -12.55 -12.10 18.75
C LEU A 10 -13.04 -13.47 19.25
N VAL A 11 -12.12 -14.42 19.49
CA VAL A 11 -11.41 -14.60 20.78
C VAL A 11 -10.30 -15.67 20.60
N ALA A 12 -9.22 -15.51 21.35
CA ALA A 12 -7.95 -16.21 21.27
C ALA A 12 -7.86 -17.55 22.05
N ALA A 13 -6.92 -18.38 21.57
CA ALA A 13 -5.94 -19.23 22.26
C ALA A 13 -6.38 -20.34 23.23
N SER A 14 -5.91 -21.57 22.95
CA SER A 14 -5.34 -22.49 23.96
C SER A 14 -4.44 -23.58 23.32
N SER A 15 -3.16 -23.52 23.68
CA SER A 15 -2.16 -24.57 23.98
C SER A 15 -2.10 -25.90 23.21
N ALA A 16 -0.91 -26.18 22.64
CA ALA A 16 -0.33 -27.53 22.57
C ALA A 16 1.17 -27.48 22.92
N VAL A 17 1.60 -28.37 23.80
CA VAL A 17 2.95 -28.52 24.33
C VAL A 17 3.79 -29.38 23.39
N ALA A 18 5.02 -28.95 23.07
CA ALA A 18 6.05 -29.81 22.49
C ALA A 18 7.39 -29.56 23.20
N GLY A 19 8.05 -30.65 23.63
CA GLY A 19 9.24 -30.65 24.46
C GLY A 19 10.47 -30.01 23.80
N THR A 20 11.30 -29.36 24.61
CA THR A 20 12.54 -28.71 24.19
C THR A 20 13.76 -29.43 24.75
N VAL A 21 14.75 -29.64 23.87
CA VAL A 21 16.13 -29.99 24.21
C VAL A 21 16.80 -28.76 24.85
N PRO A 22 17.57 -28.88 25.95
CA PRO A 22 18.07 -27.70 26.65
C PRO A 22 19.24 -27.07 25.91
N TRP A 23 18.98 -25.96 25.22
CA TRP A 23 19.99 -25.00 24.78
C TRP A 23 20.49 -24.22 26.00
N ARG A 24 21.78 -24.34 26.34
CA ARG A 24 22.41 -23.47 27.37
C ARG A 24 22.59 -22.07 26.79
N ALA A 25 21.64 -21.18 27.09
CA ALA A 25 21.79 -19.75 26.84
C ALA A 25 22.84 -19.18 27.81
N GLN A 26 23.95 -18.65 27.29
CA GLN A 26 24.81 -17.75 28.04
C GLN A 26 24.01 -16.49 28.41
N ALA A 27 24.05 -16.10 29.68
CA ALA A 27 23.37 -14.91 30.18
C ALA A 27 23.92 -13.67 29.44
N ARG A 28 23.06 -13.01 28.66
CA ARG A 28 23.33 -11.67 28.16
C ARG A 28 23.32 -10.71 29.35
N PRO A 29 24.24 -9.73 29.41
CA PRO A 29 24.16 -8.68 30.42
C PRO A 29 22.80 -8.00 30.28
N SER A 30 22.12 -7.77 31.41
CA SER A 30 20.85 -7.04 31.46
C SER A 30 21.05 -5.70 30.79
N ALA A 31 20.37 -5.48 29.66
CA ALA A 31 20.27 -4.18 29.05
C ALA A 31 19.71 -3.23 30.11
N GLY A 32 20.53 -2.27 30.56
CA GLY A 32 20.04 -1.18 31.39
C GLY A 32 18.87 -0.51 30.68
N GLU A 33 17.86 -0.10 31.43
CA GLU A 33 16.71 0.65 30.92
C GLU A 33 17.25 1.81 30.08
N SER A 34 17.07 1.71 28.77
CA SER A 34 17.38 2.81 27.88
C SER A 34 16.40 3.92 28.21
N SER A 35 16.90 5.04 28.73
CA SER A 35 16.19 6.30 28.84
C SER A 35 15.97 6.89 27.44
N GLY A 36 15.31 6.13 26.56
CA GLY A 36 14.91 6.57 25.24
C GLY A 36 13.84 7.65 25.36
N LEU A 37 13.86 8.62 24.45
CA LEU A 37 12.73 9.54 24.29
C LEU A 37 11.45 8.71 24.15
N PRO A 38 10.36 9.05 24.87
CA PRO A 38 9.09 8.39 24.65
C PRO A 38 8.72 8.52 23.18
N VAL A 39 8.56 7.38 22.49
CA VAL A 39 8.18 7.35 21.08
C VAL A 39 6.68 7.60 21.00
N THR A 40 6.30 8.88 20.96
CA THR A 40 4.93 9.28 20.63
C THR A 40 4.81 9.41 19.11
N PRO A 41 3.94 8.63 18.44
CA PRO A 41 3.73 8.76 17.00
C PRO A 41 3.29 10.18 16.63
N LEU A 42 3.68 10.64 15.44
CA LEU A 42 3.20 11.90 14.89
C LEU A 42 1.67 11.85 14.77
N GLN A 43 0.97 12.74 15.48
CA GLN A 43 -0.49 12.79 15.43
C GLN A 43 -0.98 13.86 14.44
N LEU A 44 -1.38 13.43 13.26
CA LEU A 44 -2.02 14.25 12.23
C LEU A 44 -3.55 14.24 12.33
N LEU A 45 -4.16 13.15 12.77
CA LEU A 45 -5.61 12.99 12.91
C LEU A 45 -5.94 12.38 14.27
N ALA A 46 -7.08 12.73 14.88
CA ALA A 46 -7.43 12.23 16.21
C ALA A 46 -7.80 10.74 16.20
N ALA A 47 -8.51 10.27 15.17
CA ALA A 47 -8.83 8.86 14.98
C ALA A 47 -7.55 8.06 14.68
N PRO A 48 -7.20 7.04 15.49
CA PRO A 48 -5.98 6.24 15.28
C PRO A 48 -5.92 5.61 13.88
N VAL A 49 -7.02 5.00 13.43
CA VAL A 49 -7.09 4.35 12.10
C VAL A 49 -6.79 5.32 10.95
N PHE A 50 -7.32 6.55 11.01
CA PHE A 50 -7.01 7.56 10.00
C PHE A 50 -5.59 8.07 10.14
N ASN A 51 -5.10 8.26 11.37
CA ASN A 51 -3.76 8.72 11.62
C ASN A 51 -2.72 7.75 11.05
N ASP A 52 -2.84 6.48 11.40
CA ASP A 52 -1.92 5.43 10.99
C ASP A 52 -1.84 5.32 9.48
N GLN A 53 -2.99 5.34 8.80
CA GLN A 53 -3.05 5.25 7.35
C GLN A 53 -2.52 6.52 6.65
N VAL A 54 -2.74 7.72 7.20
CA VAL A 54 -2.11 8.94 6.67
C VAL A 54 -0.61 8.95 6.89
N LEU A 55 -0.12 8.40 8.02
CA LEU A 55 1.32 8.22 8.25
C LEU A 55 1.92 7.17 7.31
N PHE A 56 1.15 6.14 6.94
CA PHE A 56 1.52 5.17 5.93
C PHE A 56 1.75 5.84 4.57
N ALA A 57 0.82 6.72 4.16
CA ALA A 57 1.02 7.54 2.96
C ALA A 57 2.22 8.48 3.09
N LEU A 58 2.45 9.07 4.27
CA LEU A 58 3.60 9.94 4.53
C LEU A 58 4.94 9.21 4.37
N GLY A 59 5.02 7.94 4.78
CA GLY A 59 6.21 7.09 4.63
C GLY A 59 6.70 6.97 3.18
N GLY A 60 5.78 7.08 2.23
CA GLY A 60 6.03 7.05 0.79
C GLY A 60 6.94 8.18 0.28
N ALA A 61 7.13 9.26 1.06
CA ALA A 61 7.97 10.39 0.67
C ALA A 61 9.41 9.98 0.37
N SER A 62 9.97 9.04 1.15
CA SER A 62 11.32 8.52 0.94
C SER A 62 11.50 7.80 -0.41
N SER A 63 10.40 7.32 -0.99
CA SER A 63 10.34 6.56 -2.25
C SER A 63 9.63 7.32 -3.36
N GLN A 64 9.45 8.64 -3.19
CA GLN A 64 8.85 9.56 -4.18
C GLN A 64 7.39 9.23 -4.53
N THR A 65 6.70 8.44 -3.71
CA THR A 65 5.28 8.12 -3.88
C THR A 65 4.36 9.03 -3.06
N ALA A 66 4.93 9.93 -2.26
CA ALA A 66 4.22 11.00 -1.55
C ALA A 66 5.11 12.23 -1.42
N GLU A 67 4.53 13.36 -1.00
CA GLU A 67 5.27 14.56 -0.59
C GLU A 67 4.77 15.02 0.77
N VAL A 68 5.70 15.33 1.68
CA VAL A 68 5.38 15.64 3.08
C VAL A 68 4.36 16.77 3.19
N GLY A 69 4.63 17.90 2.53
CA GLY A 69 3.74 19.06 2.57
C GLY A 69 2.34 18.79 2.01
N GLU A 70 2.22 17.89 1.03
CA GLU A 70 0.92 17.52 0.47
C GLU A 70 0.12 16.63 1.40
N VAL A 71 0.75 15.63 2.02
CA VAL A 71 0.09 14.76 2.98
C VAL A 71 -0.36 15.56 4.21
N LEU A 72 0.47 16.47 4.71
CA LEU A 72 0.11 17.37 5.80
C LEU A 72 -1.08 18.28 5.43
N ARG A 73 -1.11 18.80 4.20
CA ARG A 73 -2.24 19.59 3.68
C ARG A 73 -3.51 18.77 3.52
N ILE A 74 -3.42 17.53 3.03
CA ILE A 74 -4.57 16.61 2.95
C ILE A 74 -5.11 16.35 4.36
N ALA A 75 -4.25 16.06 5.34
CA ALA A 75 -4.67 15.88 6.72
C ALA A 75 -5.36 17.13 7.30
N GLN A 76 -4.85 18.34 7.00
CA GLN A 76 -5.52 19.59 7.39
C GLN A 76 -6.93 19.70 6.80
N VAL A 77 -7.11 19.37 5.53
CA VAL A 77 -8.43 19.35 4.87
C VAL A 77 -9.36 18.34 5.53
N ILE A 78 -8.88 17.13 5.81
CA ILE A 78 -9.66 16.09 6.50
C ILE A 78 -10.12 16.58 7.86
N ARG A 79 -9.24 17.19 8.66
CA ARG A 79 -9.61 17.75 9.98
C ARG A 79 -10.69 18.81 9.86
N ALA A 80 -10.49 19.77 8.96
CA ALA A 80 -11.42 20.89 8.77
C ALA A 80 -12.81 20.40 8.34
N ARG A 81 -12.88 19.37 7.50
CA ARG A 81 -14.14 18.84 6.96
C ARG A 81 -14.83 17.85 7.89
N SER A 82 -14.08 17.02 8.62
CA SER A 82 -14.65 16.00 9.50
C SER A 82 -14.91 16.47 10.92
N GLY A 83 -14.32 17.60 11.34
CA GLY A 83 -14.27 18.00 12.75
C GLY A 83 -13.23 17.22 13.56
N ASN A 84 -12.39 16.41 12.90
CA ASN A 84 -11.32 15.60 13.50
C ASN A 84 -11.76 14.73 14.69
N PRO A 85 -12.78 13.88 14.52
CA PRO A 85 -13.27 13.02 15.61
C PRO A 85 -12.24 11.94 15.96
N SER A 86 -12.20 11.53 17.23
CA SER A 86 -11.43 10.37 17.68
C SER A 86 -12.08 9.03 17.29
N ASP A 87 -13.40 9.04 17.14
CA ASP A 87 -14.22 7.91 16.65
C ASP A 87 -14.96 8.38 15.38
N PRO A 88 -14.48 8.03 14.17
CA PRO A 88 -14.95 8.64 12.93
C PRO A 88 -16.31 8.08 12.51
N PRO A 89 -17.36 8.90 12.33
CA PRO A 89 -18.59 8.49 11.66
C PRO A 89 -18.39 8.40 10.14
N THR A 90 -19.35 7.84 9.41
CA THR A 90 -19.33 7.74 7.93
C THR A 90 -18.96 9.06 7.23
N ALA A 91 -19.50 10.19 7.68
CA ALA A 91 -19.18 11.51 7.11
C ALA A 91 -17.69 11.89 7.22
N ALA A 92 -16.97 11.37 8.22
CA ALA A 92 -15.52 11.56 8.35
C ALA A 92 -14.74 10.68 7.36
N PHE A 93 -15.22 9.47 7.05
CA PHE A 93 -14.69 8.64 5.97
C PHE A 93 -14.92 9.32 4.61
N ASP A 94 -16.11 9.87 4.36
CA ASP A 94 -16.41 10.65 3.15
C ASP A 94 -15.42 11.81 2.97
N ALA A 95 -15.19 12.59 4.03
CA ALA A 95 -14.23 13.69 4.03
C ALA A 95 -12.81 13.23 3.68
N LEU A 96 -12.39 12.04 4.16
CA LEU A 96 -11.08 11.46 3.85
C LEU A 96 -10.98 11.02 2.38
N VAL A 97 -11.94 10.22 1.91
CA VAL A 97 -11.98 9.69 0.54
C VAL A 97 -12.01 10.84 -0.47
N GLU A 98 -12.77 11.89 -0.20
CA GLU A 98 -12.85 13.06 -1.07
C GLU A 98 -11.59 13.95 -1.02
N ALA A 99 -10.95 14.09 0.13
CA ALA A 99 -9.72 14.88 0.26
C ALA A 99 -8.56 14.24 -0.52
N PHE A 100 -8.38 12.92 -0.39
CA PHE A 100 -7.42 12.18 -1.20
C PHE A 100 -7.80 12.16 -2.68
N GLY A 101 -9.09 12.00 -3.01
CA GLY A 101 -9.57 12.05 -4.40
C GLY A 101 -9.24 13.36 -5.08
N SER A 102 -9.63 14.47 -4.46
CA SER A 102 -9.36 15.82 -5.00
C SER A 102 -7.86 16.09 -5.17
N ALA A 103 -7.04 15.61 -4.24
CA ALA A 103 -5.59 15.71 -4.36
C ALA A 103 -5.06 14.85 -5.53
N GLY A 104 -5.49 13.59 -5.62
CA GLY A 104 -5.10 12.67 -6.67
C GLY A 104 -5.48 13.16 -8.07
N ASP A 105 -6.69 13.68 -8.24
CA ASP A 105 -7.18 14.22 -9.52
C ASP A 105 -6.35 15.43 -9.98
N ARG A 106 -6.00 16.32 -9.04
CA ARG A 106 -5.11 17.45 -9.33
C ARG A 106 -3.72 16.98 -9.76
N LEU A 107 -3.18 15.95 -9.11
CA LEU A 107 -1.87 15.41 -9.45
C LEU A 107 -1.83 14.72 -10.80
N GLU A 108 -2.91 14.00 -11.13
CA GLU A 108 -3.13 13.43 -12.45
C GLU A 108 -3.14 14.51 -13.55
N GLN A 109 -3.93 15.58 -13.39
CA GLN A 109 -3.94 16.70 -14.34
C GLN A 109 -2.54 17.32 -14.51
N LEU A 110 -1.83 17.53 -13.40
CA LEU A 110 -0.46 18.05 -13.43
C LEU A 110 0.51 17.08 -14.10
N ALA A 111 0.31 15.76 -13.96
CA ALA A 111 1.15 14.76 -14.60
C ALA A 111 0.96 14.77 -16.13
N GLU A 112 -0.28 14.89 -16.60
CA GLU A 112 -0.62 14.99 -18.03
C GLU A 112 -0.02 16.25 -18.67
N GLN A 113 -0.12 17.39 -17.97
CA GLN A 113 0.51 18.65 -18.39
C GLN A 113 2.04 18.57 -18.48
N ALA A 114 2.66 17.66 -17.72
CA ALA A 114 4.10 17.43 -17.72
C ALA A 114 4.53 16.27 -18.62
N SER A 115 3.71 15.85 -19.59
CA SER A 115 4.01 14.72 -20.48
C SER A 115 5.34 14.84 -21.24
N ALA A 116 5.81 16.06 -21.53
CA ALA A 116 7.12 16.33 -22.11
C ALA A 116 8.31 16.21 -21.12
N HIS A 117 8.03 15.99 -19.84
CA HIS A 117 9.00 15.92 -18.74
C HIS A 117 8.81 14.61 -17.94
N PRO A 118 9.35 13.48 -18.41
CA PRO A 118 9.01 12.15 -17.90
C PRO A 118 9.28 11.96 -16.41
N VAL A 119 10.35 12.52 -15.87
CA VAL A 119 10.66 12.48 -14.43
C VAL A 119 9.57 13.20 -13.62
N THR A 120 9.19 14.42 -14.04
CA THR A 120 8.14 15.21 -13.40
C THR A 120 6.79 14.51 -13.47
N ALA A 121 6.41 14.02 -14.66
CA ALA A 121 5.17 13.29 -14.86
C ALA A 121 5.11 12.02 -14.00
N ARG A 122 6.19 11.23 -13.98
CA ARG A 122 6.30 10.01 -13.18
C ARG A 122 6.05 10.25 -11.69
N HIS A 123 6.71 11.23 -11.11
CA HIS A 123 6.56 11.51 -9.67
C HIS A 123 5.13 11.90 -9.34
N ARG A 124 4.51 12.75 -10.18
CA ARG A 124 3.09 13.14 -10.03
C ARG A 124 2.15 11.94 -10.16
N TRP A 125 2.39 11.04 -11.12
CA TRP A 125 1.61 9.81 -11.27
C TRP A 125 1.74 8.87 -10.08
N PHE A 126 2.93 8.68 -9.50
CA PHE A 126 3.08 7.89 -8.28
C PHE A 126 2.30 8.48 -7.12
N ARG A 127 2.37 9.79 -6.92
CA ARG A 127 1.63 10.48 -5.84
C ARG A 127 0.12 10.45 -6.07
N ALA A 128 -0.33 10.56 -7.32
CA ALA A 128 -1.74 10.37 -7.68
C ALA A 128 -2.22 8.94 -7.40
N ALA A 129 -1.38 7.93 -7.69
CA ALA A 129 -1.66 6.53 -7.40
C ALA A 129 -1.75 6.27 -5.89
N THR A 130 -0.83 6.83 -5.09
CA THR A 130 -0.91 6.79 -3.61
C THR A 130 -2.21 7.38 -3.11
N CYS A 131 -2.63 8.55 -3.63
CA CYS A 131 -3.90 9.15 -3.24
C CYS A 131 -5.09 8.21 -3.51
N ALA A 132 -5.13 7.58 -4.70
CA ALA A 132 -6.17 6.61 -5.03
C ALA A 132 -6.13 5.36 -4.13
N ALA A 133 -4.94 4.88 -3.76
CA ALA A 133 -4.79 3.78 -2.79
C ALA A 133 -5.38 4.16 -1.42
N GLN A 134 -5.17 5.39 -0.94
CA GLN A 134 -5.74 5.85 0.31
C GLN A 134 -7.27 5.99 0.26
N GLN A 135 -7.84 6.36 -0.90
CA GLN A 135 -9.29 6.33 -1.10
C GLN A 135 -9.83 4.90 -1.01
N LEU A 136 -9.19 3.97 -1.73
CA LEU A 136 -9.60 2.57 -1.77
C LEU A 136 -9.60 1.95 -0.37
N PHE A 137 -8.57 2.22 0.44
CA PHE A 137 -8.44 1.68 1.80
C PHE A 137 -9.65 2.00 2.70
N PHE A 138 -10.28 3.17 2.52
CA PHE A 138 -11.35 3.64 3.41
C PHE A 138 -12.73 3.72 2.75
N VAL A 139 -12.88 3.40 1.47
CA VAL A 139 -14.15 3.56 0.74
C VAL A 139 -15.29 2.76 1.36
N LEU A 140 -15.03 1.58 1.92
CA LEU A 140 -16.08 0.76 2.55
C LEU A 140 -16.66 1.39 3.83
N GLY A 141 -15.93 2.30 4.49
CA GLY A 141 -16.43 3.08 5.63
C GLY A 141 -17.18 4.35 5.23
N SER A 142 -17.09 4.74 3.96
CA SER A 142 -17.77 5.90 3.37
C SER A 142 -19.24 5.59 3.04
N GLY A 143 -20.02 6.63 2.74
CA GLY A 143 -21.40 6.50 2.27
C GLY A 143 -21.52 5.89 0.87
N ASP A 144 -20.40 5.71 0.16
CA ASP A 144 -20.33 5.25 -1.22
C ASP A 144 -19.37 4.05 -1.39
N GLY A 145 -19.51 3.06 -0.49
CA GLY A 145 -18.71 1.83 -0.51
C GLY A 145 -18.77 1.05 -1.83
N ALA A 146 -19.83 1.25 -2.63
CA ALA A 146 -19.98 0.61 -3.95
C ALA A 146 -18.92 1.05 -4.97
N ARG A 147 -18.17 2.14 -4.71
CA ARG A 147 -17.09 2.64 -5.57
C ARG A 147 -15.77 1.88 -5.44
N GLU A 148 -15.68 0.86 -4.60
CA GLU A 148 -14.44 0.11 -4.35
C GLU A 148 -13.74 -0.33 -5.64
N GLU A 149 -14.43 -1.04 -6.53
CA GLU A 149 -13.85 -1.52 -7.79
C GLU A 149 -13.39 -0.35 -8.69
N ALA A 150 -14.15 0.74 -8.74
CA ALA A 150 -13.81 1.92 -9.55
C ALA A 150 -12.57 2.66 -9.00
N LEU A 151 -12.42 2.74 -7.67
CA LEU A 151 -11.24 3.32 -7.03
C LEU A 151 -10.01 2.42 -7.22
N PHE A 152 -10.17 1.11 -7.16
CA PHE A 152 -9.11 0.16 -7.51
C PHE A 152 -8.65 0.35 -8.96
N ALA A 153 -9.59 0.44 -9.91
CA ALA A 153 -9.26 0.70 -11.31
C ALA A 153 -8.51 2.03 -11.50
N SER A 154 -8.90 3.07 -10.75
CA SER A 154 -8.21 4.37 -10.75
C SER A 154 -6.78 4.27 -10.20
N ALA A 155 -6.58 3.59 -9.06
CA ALA A 155 -5.27 3.37 -8.45
C ALA A 155 -4.34 2.61 -9.41
N GLN A 156 -4.83 1.51 -10.01
CA GLN A 156 -4.07 0.75 -11.00
C GLN A 156 -3.74 1.59 -12.22
N ARG A 157 -4.69 2.32 -12.80
CA ARG A 157 -4.43 3.18 -13.97
C ARG A 157 -3.31 4.18 -13.69
N ARG A 158 -3.35 4.89 -12.55
CA ARG A 158 -2.34 5.89 -12.15
C ARG A 158 -0.97 5.25 -11.90
N TRP A 159 -0.95 4.09 -11.24
CA TRP A 159 0.26 3.29 -11.04
C TRP A 159 0.91 2.91 -12.38
N LEU A 160 0.11 2.43 -13.34
CA LEU A 160 0.59 2.03 -14.67
C LEU A 160 1.13 3.20 -15.49
N GLN A 161 0.56 4.40 -15.33
CA GLN A 161 1.13 5.62 -15.92
C GLN A 161 2.51 5.93 -15.31
N ALA A 162 2.66 5.77 -14.00
CA ALA A 162 3.92 6.04 -13.30
C ALA A 162 5.04 5.08 -13.73
N ILE A 163 4.81 3.77 -13.63
CA ILE A 163 5.88 2.78 -13.88
C ILE A 163 6.32 2.71 -15.34
N ARG A 164 5.46 3.11 -16.29
CA ARG A 164 5.83 3.18 -17.71
C ARG A 164 6.91 4.24 -17.99
N LEU A 165 7.07 5.22 -17.10
CA LEU A 165 8.05 6.29 -17.20
C LEU A 165 9.34 6.00 -16.40
N LEU A 166 9.47 4.79 -15.84
CA LEU A 166 10.70 4.36 -15.18
C LEU A 166 11.75 3.92 -16.21
N GLU A 167 13.01 4.18 -15.86
CA GLU A 167 14.18 3.68 -16.56
C GLU A 167 15.07 2.95 -15.53
N PRO A 168 15.47 1.68 -15.79
CA PRO A 168 15.16 0.90 -16.99
C PRO A 168 13.67 0.51 -17.08
N ARG A 169 13.18 0.29 -18.30
CA ARG A 169 11.77 0.02 -18.59
C ARG A 169 11.22 -1.15 -17.76
N VAL A 170 10.14 -0.88 -17.04
CA VAL A 170 9.38 -1.91 -16.32
C VAL A 170 8.61 -2.80 -17.31
N GLU A 171 8.73 -4.10 -17.12
CA GLU A 171 8.04 -5.10 -17.94
C GLU A 171 6.81 -5.63 -17.22
N ARG A 172 5.77 -5.93 -17.99
CA ARG A 172 4.54 -6.55 -17.47
C ARG A 172 4.17 -7.73 -18.33
N PHE A 173 3.82 -8.82 -17.68
CA PHE A 173 3.39 -10.05 -18.32
C PHE A 173 2.43 -10.80 -17.40
N VAL A 174 1.92 -11.92 -17.88
CA VAL A 174 1.07 -12.81 -17.09
C VAL A 174 1.73 -14.17 -16.94
N VAL A 175 1.47 -14.83 -15.82
CA VAL A 175 1.88 -16.21 -15.57
C VAL A 175 0.62 -17.06 -15.41
N ALA A 176 0.56 -18.19 -16.11
CA ALA A 176 -0.56 -19.11 -15.98
C ALA A 176 -0.55 -19.79 -14.61
N SER A 177 -1.71 -19.83 -13.94
CA SER A 177 -1.90 -20.53 -12.68
C SER A 177 -3.24 -21.26 -12.65
N ARG A 178 -3.48 -22.08 -11.60
CA ARG A 178 -4.79 -22.69 -11.32
C ARG A 178 -5.89 -21.66 -11.04
N PHE A 179 -5.51 -20.43 -10.71
CA PHE A 179 -6.40 -19.30 -10.49
C PHE A 179 -6.54 -18.43 -11.73
N GLY A 180 -6.14 -18.92 -12.90
CA GLY A 180 -6.07 -18.17 -14.16
C GLY A 180 -4.75 -17.41 -14.32
N GLU A 181 -4.74 -16.41 -15.20
CA GLU A 181 -3.56 -15.58 -15.44
C GLU A 181 -3.28 -14.67 -14.24
N LEU A 182 -2.05 -14.72 -13.74
CA LEU A 182 -1.55 -13.86 -12.66
C LEU A 182 -0.79 -12.69 -13.27
N PRO A 183 -1.23 -11.44 -13.04
CA PRO A 183 -0.45 -10.26 -13.43
C PRO A 183 0.89 -10.22 -12.71
N VAL A 184 1.95 -9.98 -13.48
CA VAL A 184 3.32 -9.81 -12.99
C VAL A 184 3.89 -8.49 -13.49
N THR A 185 4.58 -7.77 -12.61
CA THR A 185 5.34 -6.56 -12.92
C THR A 185 6.80 -6.78 -12.55
N PHE A 186 7.69 -6.68 -13.54
CA PHE A 186 9.12 -6.89 -13.39
C PHE A 186 9.87 -5.56 -13.51
N PHE A 187 10.58 -5.20 -12.44
CA PHE A 187 11.47 -4.04 -12.38
C PHE A 187 12.91 -4.52 -12.58
N PRO A 188 13.54 -4.19 -13.71
CA PRO A 188 14.94 -4.53 -13.94
C PRO A 188 15.87 -3.70 -13.05
N ALA A 189 16.94 -4.32 -12.55
CA ALA A 189 17.99 -3.62 -11.84
C ALA A 189 18.66 -2.55 -12.73
N PRO A 190 19.01 -1.37 -12.20
CA PRO A 190 19.83 -0.38 -12.91
C PRO A 190 21.24 -0.91 -13.24
N GLY A 191 21.86 -0.39 -14.29
CA GLY A 191 23.29 -0.64 -14.56
C GLY A 191 23.63 -1.77 -15.55
N GLY A 192 22.70 -2.12 -16.46
CA GLY A 192 22.99 -2.94 -17.64
C GLY A 192 22.80 -4.46 -17.47
N SER A 193 23.09 -5.19 -18.55
CA SER A 193 22.75 -6.61 -18.72
C SER A 193 23.50 -7.56 -17.78
N GLY A 194 22.92 -8.74 -17.55
CA GLY A 194 23.50 -9.83 -16.76
C GLY A 194 22.54 -10.38 -15.72
N ALA A 195 22.88 -11.54 -15.14
CA ALA A 195 22.13 -12.11 -14.04
C ALA A 195 22.26 -11.22 -12.79
N ARG A 196 21.12 -10.88 -12.17
CA ARG A 196 21.04 -10.08 -10.94
C ARG A 196 20.22 -10.84 -9.90
N PRO A 197 20.50 -10.65 -8.59
CA PRO A 197 19.59 -11.11 -7.55
C PRO A 197 18.19 -10.53 -7.77
N THR A 198 17.16 -11.34 -7.54
CA THR A 198 15.76 -10.94 -7.73
C THR A 198 15.00 -11.05 -6.42
N VAL A 199 14.30 -9.98 -6.06
CA VAL A 199 13.37 -9.94 -4.92
C VAL A 199 11.96 -10.13 -5.43
N LEU A 200 11.24 -11.10 -4.88
CA LEU A 200 9.81 -11.25 -5.07
C LEU A 200 9.10 -10.53 -3.93
N ILE A 201 8.20 -9.60 -4.26
CA ILE A 201 7.36 -8.88 -3.29
C ILE A 201 5.90 -9.26 -3.54
N SER A 202 5.21 -9.63 -2.47
CA SER A 202 3.78 -9.94 -2.46
C SER A 202 3.10 -9.04 -1.43
N GLU A 203 1.91 -8.55 -1.76
CA GLU A 203 1.15 -7.59 -0.94
C GLU A 203 0.03 -8.27 -0.13
N GLY A 204 -0.62 -7.52 0.74
CA GLY A 204 -1.85 -7.96 1.43
C GLY A 204 -3.12 -7.82 0.55
N SER A 205 -4.30 -7.96 1.17
CA SER A 205 -5.57 -7.60 0.50
C SER A 205 -5.69 -6.10 0.29
N ASP A 206 -5.20 -5.34 1.28
CA ASP A 206 -5.42 -3.89 1.35
C ASP A 206 -4.27 -3.11 0.70
N GLY A 207 -3.10 -3.75 0.57
CA GLY A 207 -1.89 -3.15 0.00
C GLY A 207 -1.99 -2.97 -1.50
N GLN A 208 -1.56 -1.80 -2.00
CA GLN A 208 -1.55 -1.46 -3.42
C GLN A 208 -0.14 -1.46 -4.00
N ASN A 209 0.01 -1.73 -5.31
CA ASN A 209 1.32 -1.84 -5.97
C ASN A 209 2.19 -0.58 -5.78
N VAL A 210 1.59 0.61 -5.70
CA VAL A 210 2.33 1.85 -5.44
C VAL A 210 3.04 1.87 -4.09
N GLU A 211 2.49 1.17 -3.09
CA GLU A 211 3.03 1.10 -1.75
C GLU A 211 4.25 0.16 -1.68
N THR A 212 4.39 -0.78 -2.62
CA THR A 212 5.61 -1.60 -2.74
C THR A 212 6.86 -0.74 -2.99
N MET A 213 6.70 0.46 -3.56
CA MET A 213 7.80 1.42 -3.74
C MET A 213 8.47 1.78 -2.42
N GLN A 214 7.68 1.97 -1.35
CA GLN A 214 8.19 2.25 -0.01
C GLN A 214 8.64 1.00 0.75
N PHE A 215 8.03 -0.16 0.50
CA PHE A 215 8.33 -1.38 1.27
C PHE A 215 9.39 -2.30 0.67
N GLY A 216 9.86 -2.03 -0.54
CA GLY A 216 10.99 -2.80 -1.05
C GLY A 216 11.48 -2.43 -2.43
N VAL A 217 10.62 -2.00 -3.36
CA VAL A 217 11.03 -1.80 -4.77
C VAL A 217 12.16 -0.77 -4.86
N THR A 218 11.99 0.42 -4.28
CA THR A 218 13.01 1.48 -4.33
C THR A 218 14.33 1.02 -3.70
N ALA A 219 14.24 0.35 -2.54
CA ALA A 219 15.39 -0.13 -1.80
C ALA A 219 16.15 -1.25 -2.51
N ALA A 220 15.43 -2.18 -3.16
CA ALA A 220 16.00 -3.29 -3.91
C ALA A 220 16.67 -2.79 -5.20
N LEU A 221 16.01 -1.89 -5.94
CA LEU A 221 16.59 -1.28 -7.14
C LEU A 221 17.86 -0.48 -6.82
N ALA A 222 17.88 0.26 -5.71
CA ALA A 222 19.08 0.97 -5.25
C ALA A 222 20.27 0.03 -4.91
N ARG A 223 20.00 -1.25 -4.61
CA ARG A 223 21.00 -2.29 -4.36
C ARG A 223 21.39 -3.07 -5.63
N GLY A 224 20.81 -2.72 -6.77
CA GLY A 224 21.05 -3.42 -8.04
C GLY A 224 20.35 -4.79 -8.12
N TYR A 225 19.22 -4.96 -7.43
CA TYR A 225 18.40 -6.17 -7.52
C TYR A 225 17.25 -5.96 -8.50
N ASN A 226 16.86 -7.02 -9.20
CA ASN A 226 15.57 -7.05 -9.88
C ASN A 226 14.45 -7.15 -8.85
N VAL A 227 13.25 -6.69 -9.21
CA VAL A 227 12.06 -6.86 -8.38
C VAL A 227 10.94 -7.44 -9.21
N VAL A 228 10.25 -8.44 -8.67
CA VAL A 228 9.04 -9.01 -9.23
C VAL A 228 7.90 -8.73 -8.27
N LEU A 229 6.85 -8.08 -8.76
CA LEU A 229 5.55 -8.01 -8.11
C LEU A 229 4.61 -8.97 -8.82
N PHE A 230 3.76 -9.66 -8.08
CA PHE A 230 2.70 -10.49 -8.64
C PHE A 230 1.41 -10.30 -7.85
N GLU A 231 0.28 -10.48 -8.53
CA GLU A 231 -1.05 -10.42 -7.91
C GLU A 231 -1.62 -11.83 -7.80
N GLY A 232 -1.64 -12.38 -6.59
CA GLY A 232 -2.17 -13.70 -6.25
C GLY A 232 -3.61 -13.67 -5.70
N PRO A 233 -4.18 -14.83 -5.33
CA PRO A 233 -5.50 -14.92 -4.71
C PRO A 233 -5.60 -14.02 -3.47
N GLY A 234 -6.69 -13.25 -3.36
CA GLY A 234 -6.90 -12.31 -2.26
C GLY A 234 -6.16 -10.98 -2.41
N GLN A 235 -5.49 -10.75 -3.54
CA GLN A 235 -4.76 -9.51 -3.81
C GLN A 235 -5.32 -8.82 -5.06
N MET A 236 -5.43 -7.50 -5.00
CA MET A 236 -5.50 -6.63 -6.18
C MET A 236 -6.52 -7.08 -7.23
N SER A 237 -6.14 -7.23 -8.51
CA SER A 237 -7.12 -7.53 -9.57
C SER A 237 -7.79 -8.89 -9.37
N LEU A 238 -7.09 -9.84 -8.75
CA LEU A 238 -7.67 -11.13 -8.39
C LEU A 238 -8.76 -10.97 -7.33
N LEU A 239 -8.58 -10.09 -6.35
CA LEU A 239 -9.59 -9.79 -5.34
C LEU A 239 -10.68 -8.85 -5.88
N PHE A 240 -10.33 -7.60 -6.20
CA PHE A 240 -11.29 -6.53 -6.44
C PHE A 240 -12.08 -6.70 -7.74
N GLN A 241 -11.50 -7.31 -8.77
CA GLN A 241 -12.17 -7.47 -10.09
C GLN A 241 -12.64 -8.91 -10.34
N ARG A 242 -11.83 -9.90 -9.95
CA ARG A 242 -12.13 -11.31 -10.21
C ARG A 242 -12.76 -12.03 -9.04
N GLN A 243 -12.85 -11.38 -7.87
CA GLN A 243 -13.50 -11.90 -6.67
C GLN A 243 -12.91 -13.25 -6.21
N ILE A 244 -11.61 -13.44 -6.41
CA ILE A 244 -10.82 -14.59 -5.97
C ILE A 244 -10.20 -14.24 -4.61
N PRO A 245 -10.73 -14.78 -3.49
CA PRO A 245 -10.23 -14.48 -2.15
C PRO A 245 -8.91 -15.21 -1.85
N PHE A 246 -8.31 -14.91 -0.71
CA PHE A 246 -7.14 -15.64 -0.20
C PHE A 246 -7.41 -17.15 -0.12
N THR A 247 -6.35 -17.91 -0.37
CA THR A 247 -6.37 -19.36 -0.15
C THR A 247 -5.38 -19.74 0.96
N PRO A 248 -5.63 -20.83 1.70
CA PRO A 248 -4.70 -21.30 2.73
C PRO A 248 -3.33 -21.72 2.17
N ASP A 249 -3.27 -22.06 0.89
CA ASP A 249 -2.06 -22.49 0.19
C ASP A 249 -1.48 -21.34 -0.64
N CYS A 250 -0.80 -20.43 0.06
CA CYS A 250 -0.15 -19.26 -0.55
C CYS A 250 1.14 -19.59 -1.32
N ARG A 251 1.66 -20.82 -1.22
CA ARG A 251 2.90 -21.24 -1.89
C ARG A 251 2.68 -21.77 -3.31
N ALA A 252 1.46 -22.16 -3.65
CA ALA A 252 1.12 -22.72 -4.96
C ALA A 252 0.40 -21.71 -5.89
N ALA A 253 0.49 -20.42 -5.57
CA ALA A 253 0.11 -19.33 -6.46
C ALA A 253 1.25 -19.06 -7.46
#